data_AF-A0A0M2V0A7-F1
#
_entry.id   AF-A0A0M2V0A7-F1
#
_cell.length_a   1.000
_cell.length_b   1.000
_cell.length_c   1.000
_cell.angle_alpha   90.00
_cell.angle_beta   90.00
_cell.angle_gamma   90.00
#
_symmetry.space_group_name_H-M   'P 1'
#
loop_
_entity.id
_entity.type
_entity.pdbx_description
1 polymer ?
#
loop_
_entity_poly.entity_id
_entity_poly.type
_entity_poly.pdbx_seq_one_letter_code
_entity_poly.pdbx_strand_id
1 'polypeptide(L)'
;MRHFTLFASALLLATACSPATETDTNPYAPQTDADGLVDAHFSDTYYRYLETISSDEFEGRAPGTRGEELTIDYVSTIFRELGVQSFTNEDYTQPVPLVRIAPSRVTSMQLSHNGEASELEYRSEMMGWTNRVVDAI
;
A
#
# COMPACT_ATOMS: atom_id res chain seq x y z
N MET A 1 59.20 5.50 35.14
CA MET A 1 58.15 4.46 35.27
C MET A 1 56.74 4.94 34.91
N ARG A 2 56.36 6.22 35.09
CA ARG A 2 55.04 6.76 34.66
C ARG A 2 54.85 6.93 33.14
N HIS A 3 55.93 6.96 32.35
CA HIS A 3 55.84 7.03 30.89
C HIS A 3 55.68 5.66 30.22
N PHE A 4 56.06 4.57 30.91
CA PHE A 4 55.92 3.22 30.39
C PHE A 4 54.45 2.75 30.44
N THR A 5 53.69 3.22 31.44
CA THR A 5 52.25 2.97 31.57
C THR A 5 51.41 3.74 30.55
N LEU A 6 51.89 4.87 30.00
CA LEU A 6 51.18 5.65 28.98
C LEU A 6 51.29 5.06 27.57
N PHE A 7 52.38 4.36 27.26
CA PHE A 7 52.54 3.69 25.97
C PHE A 7 51.73 2.38 25.86
N ALA A 8 51.49 1.70 26.99
CA ALA A 8 50.70 0.46 27.01
C ALA A 8 49.20 0.69 26.71
N SER A 9 48.65 1.84 27.09
CA SER A 9 47.25 2.21 26.80
C SER A 9 47.00 2.61 25.34
N ALA A 10 48.00 3.14 24.64
CA ALA A 10 47.85 3.53 23.23
C ALA A 10 47.84 2.32 22.27
N LEU A 11 48.45 1.19 22.67
CA LEU A 11 48.51 -0.01 21.85
C LEU A 11 47.20 -0.83 21.89
N LEU A 12 46.39 -0.69 22.95
CA LEU A 12 45.09 -1.35 23.11
C LEU A 12 43.95 -0.69 22.30
N LEU A 13 44.11 0.58 21.88
CA LEU A 13 43.12 1.30 21.07
C LEU A 13 43.27 1.04 19.56
N ALA A 14 44.40 0.49 19.11
CA ALA A 14 44.67 0.24 17.68
C ALA A 14 44.09 -1.09 17.18
N THR A 15 43.74 -2.04 18.07
CA THR A 15 43.19 -3.35 17.69
C THR A 15 41.67 -3.39 17.56
N ALA A 16 40.98 -2.28 17.82
CA ALA A 16 39.52 -2.19 17.66
C ALA A 16 39.07 -1.84 16.22
N CYS A 17 40.01 -1.48 15.34
CA CYS A 17 39.74 -1.21 13.93
C CYS A 17 40.08 -2.43 13.06
N SER A 18 39.42 -3.57 13.32
CA SER A 18 39.32 -4.61 12.30
C SER A 18 37.94 -4.46 11.65
N PRO A 19 37.82 -4.44 10.31
CA PRO A 19 36.52 -4.49 9.67
C PRO A 19 35.81 -5.77 10.14
N ALA A 20 34.63 -5.61 10.75
CA ALA A 20 33.76 -6.73 11.00
C ALA A 20 33.41 -7.35 9.65
N THR A 21 33.69 -8.64 9.47
CA THR A 21 33.12 -9.38 8.36
C THR A 21 31.63 -9.48 8.61
N GLU A 22 30.88 -8.52 8.07
CA GLU A 22 29.44 -8.67 7.86
C GLU A 22 29.28 -9.89 6.97
N THR A 23 28.98 -11.02 7.60
CA THR A 23 28.51 -12.17 6.85
C THR A 23 27.12 -11.76 6.39
N ASP A 24 27.02 -11.36 5.13
CA ASP A 24 25.76 -11.15 4.42
C ASP A 24 25.12 -12.53 4.20
N THR A 25 24.74 -13.18 5.29
CA THR A 25 23.76 -14.26 5.26
C THR A 25 22.43 -13.60 4.99
N ASN A 26 22.18 -13.21 3.74
CA ASN A 26 20.83 -13.00 3.28
C ASN A 26 20.12 -14.36 3.38
N PRO A 27 19.19 -14.57 4.34
CA PRO A 27 18.48 -15.85 4.47
C PRO A 27 17.53 -16.11 3.29
N TYR A 28 17.44 -15.16 2.36
CA TYR A 28 16.55 -15.09 1.22
C TYR A 28 17.38 -15.02 -0.08
N ALA A 29 18.12 -16.10 -0.37
CA ALA A 29 18.79 -16.24 -1.66
C ALA A 29 17.72 -16.35 -2.78
N PRO A 30 17.89 -15.66 -3.92
CA PRO A 30 16.94 -15.74 -5.03
C PRO A 30 16.80 -17.20 -5.48
N GLN A 31 15.59 -17.75 -5.39
CA GLN A 31 15.28 -19.08 -5.91
C GLN A 31 14.75 -18.94 -7.32
N THR A 32 15.19 -19.78 -8.23
CA THR A 32 14.72 -19.80 -9.61
C THR A 32 13.70 -20.92 -9.75
N ASP A 33 12.52 -20.62 -10.29
CA ASP A 33 11.50 -21.63 -10.56
C ASP A 33 11.90 -22.54 -11.74
N ALA A 34 11.06 -23.54 -12.03
CA ALA A 34 11.31 -24.51 -13.10
C ALA A 34 11.37 -23.88 -14.50
N ASP A 35 10.81 -22.68 -14.66
CA ASP A 35 10.78 -21.92 -15.91
C ASP A 35 11.95 -20.92 -16.01
N GLY A 36 12.83 -20.89 -15.01
CA GLY A 36 13.98 -20.00 -14.96
C GLY A 36 13.62 -18.56 -14.58
N LEU A 37 12.42 -18.32 -14.07
CA LEU A 37 12.03 -17.05 -13.48
C LEU A 37 12.60 -17.00 -12.06
N VAL A 38 13.28 -15.90 -11.75
CA VAL A 38 13.72 -15.62 -10.38
C VAL A 38 12.47 -15.35 -9.56
N ASP A 39 12.15 -16.24 -8.62
CA ASP A 39 11.13 -16.01 -7.62
C ASP A 39 11.55 -14.74 -6.86
N ALA A 40 10.77 -13.68 -7.07
CA ALA A 40 10.91 -12.42 -6.36
C ALA A 40 10.42 -12.68 -4.94
N HIS A 41 11.28 -13.33 -4.19
CA HIS A 41 11.11 -13.70 -2.82
C HIS A 41 10.89 -12.41 -2.01
N PHE A 42 9.64 -12.16 -1.63
CA PHE A 42 9.28 -11.00 -0.84
C PHE A 42 9.89 -11.10 0.57
N SER A 43 10.37 -9.99 1.11
CA SER A 43 10.92 -9.97 2.47
C SER A 43 9.85 -10.26 3.53
N ASP A 44 10.25 -10.78 4.68
CA ASP A 44 9.36 -10.94 5.85
C ASP A 44 8.64 -9.62 6.22
N THR A 45 9.33 -8.50 6.03
CA THR A 45 8.78 -7.17 6.24
C THR A 45 7.62 -6.87 5.28
N TYR A 46 7.74 -7.26 4.01
CA TYR A 46 6.64 -7.14 3.05
C TYR A 46 5.43 -7.98 3.48
N TYR A 47 5.64 -9.25 3.88
CA TYR A 47 4.54 -10.11 4.31
C TYR A 47 3.79 -9.53 5.50
N ARG A 48 4.52 -8.97 6.50
CA ARG A 48 3.90 -8.29 7.65
C ARG A 48 3.07 -7.07 7.24
N TYR A 49 3.56 -6.26 6.29
CA TYR A 49 2.78 -5.13 5.77
C TYR A 49 1.53 -5.60 5.06
N LEU A 50 1.65 -6.63 4.21
CA LEU A 50 0.54 -7.19 3.47
C LEU A 50 -0.52 -7.79 4.41
N GLU A 51 -0.10 -8.54 5.42
CA GLU A 51 -0.99 -9.11 6.45
C GLU A 51 -1.79 -8.01 7.16
N THR A 52 -1.13 -6.92 7.54
CA THR A 52 -1.79 -5.80 8.23
C THR A 52 -2.86 -5.15 7.35
N ILE A 53 -2.50 -4.71 6.13
CA ILE A 53 -3.43 -3.99 5.24
C ILE A 53 -4.53 -4.89 4.62
N SER A 54 -4.37 -6.21 4.68
CA SER A 54 -5.37 -7.18 4.22
C SER A 54 -6.21 -7.76 5.36
N SER A 55 -5.96 -7.35 6.60
CA SER A 55 -6.73 -7.80 7.76
C SER A 55 -8.17 -7.27 7.73
N ASP A 56 -9.07 -7.97 8.41
CA ASP A 56 -10.48 -7.58 8.55
C ASP A 56 -10.63 -6.19 9.21
N GLU A 57 -9.69 -5.80 10.09
CA GLU A 57 -9.67 -4.48 10.73
C GLU A 57 -9.60 -3.33 9.71
N PHE A 58 -8.89 -3.55 8.60
CA PHE A 58 -8.74 -2.57 7.54
C PHE A 58 -9.95 -2.52 6.61
N GLU A 59 -10.93 -3.44 6.69
CA GLU A 59 -12.19 -3.39 5.92
C GLU A 59 -12.06 -3.24 4.39
N GLY A 60 -10.84 -3.41 3.83
CA GLY A 60 -10.52 -3.15 2.44
C GLY A 60 -9.96 -1.74 2.18
N ARG A 61 -9.90 -1.35 0.89
CA ARG A 61 -9.20 -0.11 0.45
C ARG A 61 -10.01 0.67 -0.58
N ALA A 62 -11.33 0.56 -0.50
CA ALA A 62 -12.23 1.27 -1.40
C ALA A 62 -12.24 2.77 -1.04
N PRO A 63 -12.27 3.69 -2.03
CA PRO A 63 -12.35 5.12 -1.74
C PRO A 63 -13.59 5.52 -0.93
N GLY A 64 -13.43 6.51 -0.06
CA GLY A 64 -14.44 7.03 0.85
C GLY A 64 -14.92 6.00 1.89
N THR A 65 -14.05 5.11 2.35
CA THR A 65 -14.35 4.12 3.39
C THR A 65 -13.38 4.23 4.56
N ARG A 66 -13.75 3.69 5.73
CA ARG A 66 -12.85 3.62 6.89
C ARG A 66 -11.53 2.92 6.55
N GLY A 67 -11.57 1.90 5.71
CA GLY A 67 -10.37 1.18 5.27
C GLY A 67 -9.38 2.02 4.48
N GLU A 68 -9.86 2.98 3.69
CA GLU A 68 -8.99 3.97 3.04
C GLU A 68 -8.27 4.83 4.08
N GLU A 69 -9.00 5.36 5.08
CA GLU A 69 -8.42 6.19 6.13
C GLU A 69 -7.30 5.46 6.89
N LEU A 70 -7.56 4.21 7.31
CA LEU A 70 -6.56 3.37 8.00
C LEU A 70 -5.36 3.06 7.11
N THR A 71 -5.60 2.77 5.82
CA THR A 71 -4.53 2.46 4.87
C THR A 71 -3.64 3.68 4.60
N ILE A 72 -4.23 4.87 4.44
CA ILE A 72 -3.48 6.13 4.24
C ILE A 72 -2.58 6.39 5.44
N ASP A 73 -3.11 6.30 6.67
CA ASP A 73 -2.35 6.53 7.89
C ASP A 73 -1.20 5.53 8.05
N TYR A 74 -1.48 4.24 7.84
CA TYR A 74 -0.49 3.17 7.96
C TYR A 74 0.68 3.35 6.98
N VAL A 75 0.39 3.56 5.69
CA VAL A 75 1.44 3.73 4.66
C VAL A 75 2.21 5.03 4.88
N SER A 76 1.52 6.12 5.24
CA SER A 76 2.16 7.41 5.54
C SER A 76 3.11 7.31 6.74
N THR A 77 2.74 6.54 7.76
CA THR A 77 3.58 6.28 8.93
C THR A 77 4.82 5.49 8.55
N ILE A 78 4.69 4.42 7.75
CA ILE A 78 5.84 3.66 7.25
C ILE A 78 6.78 4.56 6.44
N PHE A 79 6.25 5.40 5.55
CA PHE A 79 7.08 6.31 4.75
C PHE A 79 7.86 7.30 5.62
N ARG A 80 7.23 7.80 6.69
CA ARG A 80 7.87 8.67 7.67
C ARG A 80 8.99 7.95 8.42
N GLU A 81 8.74 6.73 8.88
CA GLU A 81 9.73 5.90 9.58
C GLU A 81 10.94 5.55 8.69
N LEU A 82 10.69 5.32 7.40
CA LEU A 82 11.73 5.08 6.40
C LEU A 82 12.49 6.35 5.98
N GLY A 83 12.07 7.54 6.45
CA GLY A 83 12.69 8.82 6.10
C GLY A 83 12.45 9.25 4.65
N VAL A 84 11.41 8.72 4.00
CA VAL A 84 11.01 9.12 2.64
C VAL A 84 10.59 10.58 2.67
N GLN A 85 11.13 11.40 1.78
CA GLN A 85 10.72 12.79 1.66
C GLN A 85 9.32 12.88 1.04
N SER A 86 8.42 13.59 1.72
CA SER A 86 7.13 13.96 1.15
C SER A 86 7.31 14.96 0.00
N PHE A 87 6.42 14.90 -0.99
CA PHE A 87 6.36 15.90 -2.06
C PHE A 87 6.02 17.31 -1.57
N THR A 88 5.14 17.42 -0.55
CA THR A 88 4.71 18.70 0.03
C THR A 88 5.55 19.14 1.23
N ASN A 89 6.47 18.28 1.70
CA ASN A 89 7.20 18.39 2.98
C ASN A 89 6.32 18.38 4.25
N GLU A 90 5.02 18.14 4.11
CA GLU A 90 4.06 18.10 5.22
C GLU A 90 3.39 16.72 5.30
N ASP A 91 2.84 16.24 4.17
CA ASP A 91 2.01 15.03 4.10
C ASP A 91 2.40 14.10 2.95
N TYR A 92 2.05 12.82 3.03
CA TYR A 92 2.30 11.82 1.98
C TYR A 92 1.11 11.64 1.01
N THR A 93 0.13 12.54 1.06
CA THR A 93 -1.12 12.44 0.29
C THR A 93 -1.17 13.44 -0.86
N GLN A 94 -1.81 13.03 -1.96
CA GLN A 94 -2.16 13.93 -3.07
C GLN A 94 -3.66 14.22 -3.05
N PRO A 95 -4.10 15.49 -3.12
CA PRO A 95 -5.51 15.81 -3.20
C PRO A 95 -6.06 15.34 -4.55
N VAL A 96 -7.01 14.39 -4.51
CA VAL A 96 -7.77 13.92 -5.67
C VAL A 96 -9.25 14.12 -5.38
N PRO A 97 -10.00 14.85 -6.22
CA PRO A 97 -11.43 15.00 -6.02
C PRO A 97 -12.13 13.64 -6.21
N LEU A 98 -12.80 13.18 -5.15
CA LEU A 98 -13.59 11.95 -5.18
C LEU A 98 -15.07 12.28 -5.41
N VAL A 99 -15.74 11.42 -6.18
CA VAL A 99 -17.19 11.46 -6.37
C VAL A 99 -17.75 10.06 -6.13
N ARG A 100 -18.89 9.99 -5.42
CA ARG A 100 -19.62 8.73 -5.21
C ARG A 100 -20.93 8.77 -5.98
N ILE A 101 -21.13 7.79 -6.85
CA ILE A 101 -22.41 7.59 -7.55
C ILE A 101 -23.09 6.38 -6.92
N ALA A 102 -24.11 6.64 -6.09
CA ALA A 102 -24.90 5.61 -5.44
C ALA A 102 -26.38 5.79 -5.78
N PRO A 103 -26.86 5.18 -6.89
CA PRO A 103 -28.26 5.29 -7.29
C PRO A 103 -29.17 4.66 -6.23
N SER A 104 -30.01 5.48 -5.58
CA SER A 104 -30.97 5.02 -4.55
C SER A 104 -32.34 4.64 -5.12
N ARG A 105 -32.67 5.14 -6.32
CA ARG A 105 -33.90 4.83 -7.05
C ARG A 105 -33.57 4.66 -8.52
N VAL A 106 -33.65 3.43 -9.02
CA VAL A 106 -33.48 3.11 -10.43
C VAL A 106 -34.81 2.56 -10.95
N THR A 107 -35.33 3.18 -12.00
CA THR A 107 -36.55 2.72 -12.69
C THR A 107 -36.19 1.78 -13.83
N SER A 108 -37.12 0.91 -14.22
CA SER A 108 -37.03 0.14 -15.46
C SER A 108 -36.88 1.05 -16.68
N MET A 109 -36.30 0.50 -17.75
CA MET A 109 -36.19 1.19 -19.03
C MET A 109 -37.41 0.87 -19.89
N GLN A 110 -38.14 1.90 -20.30
CA GLN A 110 -39.22 1.77 -21.28
C GLN A 110 -38.67 1.94 -22.69
N LEU A 111 -38.89 0.94 -23.55
CA LEU A 111 -38.61 0.99 -24.98
C LEU A 111 -39.92 1.04 -25.77
N SER A 112 -39.93 1.84 -26.84
CA SER A 112 -41.06 1.91 -27.76
C SER A 112 -40.56 1.92 -29.19
N HIS A 113 -41.05 1.00 -30.02
CA HIS A 113 -40.69 0.89 -31.43
C HIS A 113 -41.87 0.39 -32.25
N ASN A 114 -42.18 1.05 -33.38
CA ASN A 114 -43.30 0.70 -34.26
C ASN A 114 -44.67 0.56 -33.59
N GLY A 115 -44.90 1.28 -32.49
CA GLY A 115 -46.15 1.23 -31.72
C GLY A 115 -46.23 0.09 -30.70
N GLU A 116 -45.19 -0.73 -30.58
CA GLU A 116 -45.04 -1.72 -29.51
C GLU A 116 -44.16 -1.15 -28.40
N ALA A 117 -44.59 -1.36 -27.15
CA ALA A 117 -43.86 -0.93 -25.96
C ALA A 117 -43.38 -2.14 -25.16
N SER A 118 -42.14 -2.10 -24.71
CA SER A 118 -41.55 -3.10 -23.80
C SER A 118 -40.86 -2.42 -22.62
N GLU A 119 -40.74 -3.16 -21.54
CA GLU A 119 -40.06 -2.75 -20.32
C GLU A 119 -38.88 -3.70 -20.09
N LEU A 120 -37.75 -3.14 -19.66
CA LEU A 120 -36.58 -3.91 -19.22
C LEU A 120 -36.31 -3.61 -17.76
N GLU A 121 -36.40 -4.64 -16.93
CA GLU A 121 -36.08 -4.56 -15.51
C GLU A 121 -34.58 -4.31 -15.28
N TYR A 122 -34.27 -3.41 -14.35
CA TYR A 122 -32.89 -3.08 -13.99
C TYR A 122 -32.20 -4.25 -13.27
N ARG A 123 -30.92 -4.50 -13.61
CA ARG A 123 -30.05 -5.60 -13.15
C ARG A 123 -30.38 -6.99 -13.69
N SER A 124 -31.64 -7.28 -14.03
CA SER A 124 -32.05 -8.56 -14.62
C SER A 124 -31.98 -8.53 -16.15
N GLU A 125 -32.55 -7.51 -16.78
CA GLU A 125 -32.69 -7.42 -18.24
C GLU A 125 -31.90 -6.25 -18.84
N MET A 126 -31.65 -5.21 -18.04
CA MET A 126 -30.82 -4.08 -18.45
C MET A 126 -29.86 -3.60 -17.36
N MET A 127 -28.70 -3.09 -17.80
CA MET A 127 -27.73 -2.40 -16.96
C MET A 127 -27.51 -0.98 -17.51
N GLY A 128 -28.03 0.01 -16.81
CA GLY A 128 -27.76 1.44 -17.05
C GLY A 128 -26.93 2.05 -15.92
N TRP A 129 -25.96 2.90 -16.27
CA TRP A 129 -25.22 3.73 -15.32
C TRP A 129 -25.44 5.21 -15.63
N THR A 130 -25.38 6.04 -14.59
CA THR A 130 -25.40 7.50 -14.70
C THR A 130 -24.00 8.04 -14.46
N ASN A 131 -23.61 9.04 -15.25
CA ASN A 131 -22.40 9.84 -14.99
C ASN A 131 -22.72 11.10 -14.18
N ARG A 132 -23.99 11.29 -13.79
CA ARG A 132 -24.44 12.46 -13.05
C ARG A 132 -24.00 12.33 -11.59
N VAL A 133 -23.10 13.21 -11.19
CA VAL A 133 -22.76 13.45 -9.80
C VAL A 133 -23.77 14.43 -9.21
N VAL A 134 -24.25 14.16 -8.00
CA VAL A 134 -25.11 15.04 -7.22
C VAL A 134 -24.53 15.14 -5.80
N ASP A 135 -24.66 16.30 -5.16
CA ASP A 135 -23.99 16.58 -3.89
C ASP A 135 -24.59 15.84 -2.68
N ALA A 136 -25.77 15.23 -2.83
CA ALA A 136 -26.46 14.50 -1.76
C ALA A 136 -27.39 13.40 -2.31
N ILE A 137 -27.61 12.35 -1.49
CA ILE A 137 -28.64 11.32 -1.66
C ILE A 137 -29.86 11.69 -0.83
#